data_AF-A0A314UMX6-F1
#
_entry.id   AF-A0A314UMX6-F1
#
_cell.length_a   1.000
_cell.length_b   1.000
_cell.length_c   1.000
_cell.angle_alpha   90.00
_cell.angle_beta   90.00
_cell.angle_gamma   90.00
#
_symmetry.space_group_name_H-M   'P 1'
#
loop_
_entity.id
_entity.type
_entity.pdbx_description
1 polymer ?
#
loop_
_entity_poly.entity_id
_entity_poly.type
_entity_poly.pdbx_seq_one_letter_code
_entity_poly.pdbx_strand_id
1 'polypeptide(L)'
;MIVFASQLLSAVNCWLKCMLLDPYNQTDHPECKSRPDSGLSAITELDPGYITGPLSSVWKEWVKWCIEFGIEANAIIAVPYDWRLSPSMLEERTFTFTS
;
A
#
# COMPACT_ATOMS: atom_id res chain seq x y z
N MET A 1 -29.39 -14.57 -5.16
CA MET A 1 -28.15 -14.28 -5.91
C MET A 1 -28.11 -12.83 -6.43
N ILE A 2 -28.50 -11.82 -5.63
CA ILE A 2 -28.43 -10.38 -6.02
C ILE A 2 -27.69 -9.51 -4.96
N VAL A 3 -27.36 -10.06 -3.79
CA VAL A 3 -26.74 -9.28 -2.69
C VAL A 3 -25.21 -9.13 -2.82
N PHE A 4 -24.52 -10.02 -3.53
CA PHE A 4 -23.06 -9.95 -3.67
C PHE A 4 -22.57 -8.83 -4.60
N ALA A 5 -23.34 -8.49 -5.65
CA ALA A 5 -22.90 -7.48 -6.62
C ALA A 5 -22.90 -6.06 -6.05
N SER A 6 -23.88 -5.70 -5.20
CA SER A 6 -23.97 -4.35 -4.63
C SER A 6 -22.88 -4.05 -3.60
N GLN A 7 -22.48 -5.03 -2.79
CA GLN A 7 -21.35 -4.88 -1.83
C GLN A 7 -20.00 -4.81 -2.54
N LEU A 8 -19.81 -5.57 -3.62
CA LEU A 8 -18.58 -5.50 -4.42
C LEU A 8 -18.46 -4.15 -5.15
N LEU A 9 -19.56 -3.64 -5.71
CA LEU A 9 -19.61 -2.31 -6.36
C LEU A 9 -19.55 -1.16 -5.36
N SER A 10 -20.12 -1.29 -4.16
CA SER A 10 -20.02 -0.26 -3.11
C SER A 10 -18.59 -0.15 -2.58
N ALA A 11 -17.86 -1.26 -2.52
CA ALA A 11 -16.44 -1.28 -2.17
C ALA A 11 -15.59 -0.51 -3.20
N VAL A 12 -15.89 -0.62 -4.49
CA VAL A 12 -15.19 0.15 -5.55
C VAL A 12 -15.43 1.66 -5.40
N ASN A 13 -16.67 2.07 -5.13
CA ASN A 13 -16.97 3.50 -4.93
C ASN A 13 -16.31 4.06 -3.67
N CYS A 14 -16.29 3.29 -2.58
CA CYS A 14 -15.59 3.68 -1.35
C CYS A 14 -14.07 3.75 -1.59
N TRP A 15 -13.51 2.76 -2.28
CA TRP A 15 -12.10 2.71 -2.63
C TRP A 15 -11.70 3.92 -3.48
N LEU A 16 -12.44 4.21 -4.56
CA LEU A 16 -12.19 5.39 -5.40
C LEU A 16 -12.28 6.69 -4.59
N LYS A 17 -13.30 6.82 -3.74
CA LYS A 17 -13.47 7.98 -2.84
C LYS A 17 -12.25 8.21 -1.96
N CYS A 18 -11.65 7.14 -1.40
CA CYS A 18 -10.51 7.26 -0.49
C CYS A 18 -9.14 7.28 -1.20
N MET A 19 -9.04 6.75 -2.42
CA MET A 19 -7.78 6.70 -3.17
C MET A 19 -7.49 7.98 -3.94
N LEU A 20 -8.54 8.70 -4.37
CA LEU A 20 -8.38 9.98 -5.07
C LEU A 20 -7.96 11.08 -4.10
N LEU A 21 -6.84 11.72 -4.43
CA LEU A 21 -6.41 12.95 -3.77
C LEU A 21 -7.16 14.16 -4.35
N ASP A 22 -7.33 15.19 -3.53
CA ASP A 22 -7.81 16.49 -4.02
C ASP A 22 -6.80 17.07 -5.04
N PRO A 23 -7.27 17.51 -6.22
CA PRO A 23 -6.38 17.90 -7.32
C PRO A 23 -5.62 19.20 -7.07
N TYR A 24 -6.02 20.02 -6.09
CA TYR A 24 -5.41 21.31 -5.82
C TYR A 24 -4.46 21.27 -4.63
N ASN A 25 -4.81 20.54 -3.57
CA ASN A 25 -4.03 20.50 -2.33
C ASN A 25 -3.46 19.11 -1.98
N GLN A 26 -3.70 18.09 -2.82
CA GLN A 26 -3.21 16.71 -2.61
C GLN A 26 -3.58 16.11 -1.25
N THR A 27 -4.71 16.53 -0.67
CA THR A 27 -5.22 15.97 0.59
C THR A 27 -6.10 14.74 0.33
N ASP A 28 -6.20 13.86 1.32
CA ASP A 28 -7.18 12.76 1.29
C ASP A 28 -8.60 13.32 1.40
N HIS A 29 -9.59 12.56 0.90
CA HIS A 29 -11.00 12.88 1.16
C HIS A 29 -11.26 12.98 2.68
N PRO A 30 -12.03 13.96 3.20
CA PRO A 30 -12.17 14.22 4.66
C PRO A 30 -12.62 13.02 5.52
N GLU A 31 -13.39 12.11 4.94
CA GLU A 31 -13.84 10.86 5.58
C GLU A 31 -12.81 9.72 5.55
N CYS A 32 -11.69 9.91 4.84
CA CYS A 32 -10.67 8.90 4.61
C CYS A 32 -9.33 9.41 5.13
N LYS A 33 -8.56 8.55 5.79
CA LYS A 33 -7.17 8.84 6.12
C LYS A 33 -6.33 7.64 5.76
N SER A 34 -5.70 7.71 4.61
CA SER A 34 -4.85 6.64 4.09
C SER A 34 -3.41 6.83 4.56
N ARG A 35 -2.73 5.74 4.92
CA ARG A 35 -1.31 5.75 5.28
C ARG A 35 -0.68 4.50 4.67
N PRO A 36 0.58 4.56 4.23
CA PRO A 36 1.30 3.35 3.86
C PRO A 36 1.34 2.42 5.08
N ASP A 37 1.17 1.13 4.83
CA ASP A 37 1.42 0.10 5.84
C ASP A 37 2.92 0.04 6.16
N SER A 38 3.35 -0.79 7.10
CA SER A 38 4.75 -0.86 7.57
C SER A 38 5.32 -2.28 7.49
N GLY A 39 6.64 -2.38 7.48
CA GLY A 39 7.36 -3.66 7.48
C GLY A 39 7.30 -4.41 6.14
N LEU A 40 7.86 -5.62 6.13
CA LEU A 40 8.00 -6.43 4.90
C LEU A 40 6.66 -6.83 4.29
N SER A 41 5.61 -7.04 5.11
CA SER A 41 4.27 -7.39 4.62
C SER A 41 3.71 -6.33 3.67
N ALA A 42 4.02 -5.05 3.90
CA ALA A 42 3.55 -3.94 3.08
C ALA A 42 4.12 -3.96 1.64
N ILE A 43 5.18 -4.73 1.38
CA ILE A 43 5.85 -4.80 0.07
C ILE A 43 5.74 -6.19 -0.58
N THR A 44 5.33 -7.23 0.15
CA THR A 44 5.32 -8.60 -0.40
C THR A 44 4.16 -8.83 -1.36
N GLU A 45 2.93 -8.44 -0.98
CA GLU A 45 1.69 -8.69 -1.72
C GLU A 45 0.79 -7.45 -1.61
N LEU A 46 0.13 -7.02 -2.70
CA LEU A 46 -0.78 -5.86 -2.65
C LEU A 46 -2.15 -6.21 -2.06
N ASP A 47 -2.60 -7.45 -2.24
CA ASP A 47 -3.85 -7.97 -1.69
C ASP A 47 -3.60 -9.36 -1.10
N PRO A 48 -3.16 -9.43 0.17
CA PRO A 48 -2.80 -10.69 0.81
C PRO A 48 -3.98 -11.67 0.86
N GLY A 49 -3.73 -12.92 0.51
CA GLY A 49 -4.76 -13.96 0.58
C GLY A 49 -4.38 -15.23 -0.14
N TYR A 50 -5.12 -16.31 0.12
CA TYR A 50 -4.85 -17.62 -0.49
C TYR A 50 -4.95 -17.58 -2.03
N ILE A 51 -5.89 -16.80 -2.57
CA ILE A 51 -6.11 -16.65 -4.02
C ILE A 51 -5.44 -15.37 -4.54
N THR A 52 -5.64 -14.25 -3.86
CA THR A 52 -5.22 -12.91 -4.30
C THR A 52 -3.74 -12.63 -4.07
N GLY A 53 -3.13 -13.23 -3.05
CA GLY A 53 -1.71 -13.06 -2.73
C GLY A 53 -0.78 -13.48 -3.88
N PRO A 54 -0.89 -14.72 -4.41
CA PRO A 54 -0.10 -15.16 -5.56
C PRO A 54 -0.27 -14.29 -6.82
N LEU A 55 -1.45 -13.68 -7.00
CA LEU A 55 -1.75 -12.80 -8.14
C LEU A 55 -1.29 -11.35 -7.92
N SER A 56 -0.99 -10.98 -6.68
CA SER A 56 -0.63 -9.61 -6.28
C SER A 56 0.77 -9.51 -5.66
N SER A 57 1.60 -10.55 -5.85
CA SER A 57 2.99 -10.60 -5.39
C SER A 57 3.82 -9.50 -6.06
N VAL A 58 4.53 -8.73 -5.24
CA VAL A 58 5.44 -7.67 -5.71
C VAL A 58 6.88 -8.06 -5.36
N TRP A 59 7.21 -8.11 -4.07
CA TRP A 59 8.58 -8.41 -3.59
C TRP A 59 8.71 -9.75 -2.87
N LYS A 60 7.63 -10.54 -2.76
CA LYS A 60 7.61 -11.78 -1.98
C LYS A 60 8.75 -12.75 -2.32
N GLU A 61 8.92 -13.05 -3.60
CA GLU A 61 9.95 -14.01 -4.04
C GLU A 61 11.36 -13.44 -3.87
N TRP A 62 11.55 -12.13 -4.03
CA TRP A 62 12.84 -11.48 -3.80
C TRP A 62 13.23 -11.50 -2.32
N VAL A 63 12.31 -11.13 -1.42
CA VAL A 63 12.53 -11.19 0.03
C VAL A 63 12.82 -12.64 0.47
N LYS A 64 12.06 -13.61 -0.06
CA LYS A 64 12.30 -15.03 0.20
C LYS A 64 13.70 -15.46 -0.26
N TRP A 65 14.10 -15.08 -1.47
CA TRP A 65 15.43 -15.37 -1.99
C TRP A 65 16.53 -14.76 -1.12
N CYS A 66 16.38 -13.52 -0.65
CA CYS A 66 17.33 -12.88 0.27
C CYS A 66 17.51 -13.70 1.57
N ILE A 67 16.40 -14.18 2.14
CA ILE A 67 16.44 -14.98 3.36
C ILE A 67 17.09 -16.35 3.11
N GLU A 68 16.75 -17.00 2.01
CA GLU A 68 17.37 -18.28 1.60
C GLU A 68 18.86 -18.13 1.30
N PHE A 69 19.29 -16.96 0.83
CA PHE A 69 20.69 -16.60 0.63
C PHE A 69 21.45 -16.35 1.95
N GLY A 70 20.72 -16.20 3.07
CA GLY A 70 21.29 -16.02 4.41
C GLY A 70 21.19 -14.59 4.96
N ILE A 71 20.42 -13.70 4.33
CA ILE A 71 20.11 -12.38 4.91
C ILE A 71 19.08 -12.55 6.02
N GLU A 72 19.38 -12.08 7.22
CA GLU A 72 18.41 -12.09 8.31
C GLU A 72 17.21 -11.21 7.97
N ALA A 73 15.99 -11.69 8.25
CA ALA A 73 14.77 -10.97 7.86
C ALA A 73 14.66 -9.56 8.49
N ASN A 74 15.18 -9.38 9.72
CA ASN A 74 15.26 -8.09 10.41
C ASN A 74 16.30 -7.13 9.81
N ALA A 75 17.24 -7.62 9.00
CA ALA A 75 18.20 -6.80 8.27
C ALA A 75 17.58 -6.21 6.99
N ILE A 76 16.43 -6.71 6.54
CA ILE A 76 15.68 -6.17 5.40
C ILE A 76 14.68 -5.14 5.92
N ILE A 77 14.91 -3.88 5.58
CA ILE A 77 14.06 -2.76 6.00
C ILE A 77 13.21 -2.34 4.80
N ALA A 78 11.89 -2.52 4.92
CA ALA A 78 10.94 -1.96 3.97
C ALA A 78 10.60 -0.52 4.35
N VAL A 79 10.64 0.38 3.36
CA VAL A 79 10.26 1.79 3.50
C VAL A 79 9.11 2.09 2.51
N PRO A 80 7.91 1.55 2.74
CA PRO A 80 6.74 1.87 1.94
C PRO A 80 6.35 3.34 2.13
N TYR A 81 5.88 3.97 1.05
CA TYR A 81 5.48 5.38 1.03
C TYR A 81 4.20 5.55 0.22
N ASP A 82 3.54 6.70 0.40
CA ASP A 82 2.37 7.07 -0.40
C ASP A 82 2.79 7.49 -1.81
N TRP A 83 2.79 6.52 -2.71
CA TRP A 83 3.19 6.69 -4.11
C TRP A 83 2.30 7.64 -4.92
N ARG A 84 1.17 8.10 -4.37
CA ARG A 84 0.29 9.09 -5.01
C ARG A 84 0.83 10.52 -4.86
N LEU A 85 1.68 10.75 -3.87
CA LEU A 85 2.20 12.08 -3.54
C LEU A 85 3.54 12.35 -4.23
N SER A 86 3.79 13.63 -4.55
CA SER A 86 5.12 14.07 -4.99
C SER A 86 6.13 13.99 -3.84
N PRO A 87 7.46 13.96 -4.13
CA PRO A 87 8.49 13.94 -3.09
C PRO A 87 8.38 15.10 -2.08
N SER A 88 8.11 16.32 -2.54
CA SER A 88 7.91 17.49 -1.67
C SER A 88 6.74 17.29 -0.70
N MET A 89 5.68 16.64 -1.15
CA MET A 89 4.50 16.39 -0.33
C MET A 89 4.70 15.21 0.63
N LEU A 90 5.52 14.23 0.26
CA LEU A 90 5.95 13.16 1.15
C LEU A 90 6.80 13.70 2.31
N GLU A 91 7.68 14.66 2.04
CA GLU A 91 8.47 15.33 3.07
C GLU A 91 7.58 16.09 4.06
N GLU A 92 6.65 16.91 3.56
CA GLU A 92 5.74 17.70 4.40
C GLU A 92 4.76 16.84 5.21
N ARG A 93 4.21 15.77 4.62
CA ARG A 93 3.15 14.96 5.25
C ARG A 93 3.66 13.80 6.11
N THR A 94 4.81 13.22 5.75
CA THR A 94 5.26 11.93 6.29
C THR A 94 6.72 11.96 6.73
N PHE A 95 7.41 13.10 6.59
CA PHE A 95 8.83 13.27 6.95
C PHE A 95 9.77 12.24 6.30
N THR A 96 9.36 11.66 5.15
CA THR A 96 10.02 10.50 4.53
C THR A 96 11.39 10.83 3.93
N PHE A 97 11.79 12.10 3.86
CA PHE A 97 13.04 12.54 3.23
C PHE A 97 13.85 13.56 4.05
N THR A 98 13.49 13.81 5.31
CA THR A 98 14.32 14.60 6.23
C THR A 98 15.29 13.67 6.94
N SER A 99 16.46 13.44 6.34
CA SER A 99 17.64 12.84 7.01
C SER A 99 18.78 13.83 7.03
#